data_AF-X1GBY6-F1
#
_entry.id   AF-X1GBY6-F1
#
_cell.length_a   1.000
_cell.length_b   1.000
_cell.length_c   1.000
_cell.angle_alpha   90.00
_cell.angle_beta   90.00
_cell.angle_gamma   90.00
#
_symmetry.space_group_name_H-M   'P 1'
#
loop_
_entity.id
_entity.type
_entity.pdbx_description
1 polymer ?
#
loop_
_entity_poly.entity_id
_entity_poly.type
_entity_poly.pdbx_seq_one_letter_code
_entity_poly.pdbx_strand_id
1 'polypeptide(L)'
;MTTHARRYHYFYKTSGYIWQSRFKSFIIQNDEHLITVLRYVEGNAARAKLVLSSKDWLWSSHRERIGKESGKILDTLPIKLPSNWTEYIDKHLTCVELENLRQSVNRQAPFGDIEWQKKTSQQLGLEQTLRSRGRPKKKF
;
A
#
# COMPACT_ATOMS: atom_id res chain seq x y z
N MET A 1 -0.91 -13.71 15.10
CA MET A 1 -0.15 -12.45 15.17
C MET A 1 0.37 -12.10 16.59
N THR A 2 0.21 -12.97 17.59
CA THR A 2 0.66 -12.70 18.98
C THR A 2 2.02 -13.33 19.32
N THR A 3 2.45 -14.37 18.60
CA THR A 3 3.69 -15.11 18.91
C THR A 3 4.94 -14.25 18.80
N HIS A 4 5.11 -13.51 17.69
CA HIS A 4 6.26 -12.61 17.53
C HIS A 4 6.27 -11.52 18.60
N ALA A 5 5.12 -10.89 18.86
CA ALA A 5 5.05 -9.82 19.84
C ALA A 5 5.34 -10.30 21.27
N ARG A 6 4.81 -11.47 21.66
CA ARG A 6 5.15 -12.10 22.94
C ARG A 6 6.63 -12.41 23.06
N ARG A 7 7.24 -12.97 22.00
CA ARG A 7 8.68 -13.29 21.97
C ARG A 7 9.54 -12.02 22.10
N TYR A 8 9.20 -10.97 21.36
CA TYR A 8 9.89 -9.69 21.43
C TYR A 8 9.84 -9.10 22.85
N HIS A 9 8.66 -9.04 23.46
CA HIS A 9 8.51 -8.54 24.83
C HIS A 9 9.26 -9.39 25.87
N TYR A 10 9.26 -10.72 25.70
CA TYR A 10 10.04 -11.61 26.57
C TYR A 10 11.55 -11.36 26.48
N PHE A 11 12.06 -11.14 25.27
CA PHE A 11 13.49 -10.92 24.99
C PHE A 11 13.94 -9.53 25.42
N TYR A 12 13.25 -8.48 24.98
CA TYR A 12 13.61 -7.08 25.24
C TYR A 12 13.08 -6.54 26.57
N LYS A 13 12.37 -7.35 27.36
CA LYS A 13 11.77 -6.97 28.65
C LYS A 13 10.88 -5.74 28.56
N THR A 14 10.07 -5.67 27.51
CA THR A 14 9.10 -4.59 27.27
C THR A 14 7.67 -5.10 27.38
N SER A 15 6.69 -4.19 27.41
CA SER A 15 5.26 -4.50 27.36
C SER A 15 4.53 -3.54 26.43
N GLY A 16 3.35 -3.94 25.92
CA GLY A 16 2.49 -3.08 25.11
C GLY A 16 2.17 -3.65 23.73
N TYR A 17 1.87 -2.77 22.78
CA TYR A 17 1.55 -3.14 21.39
C TYR A 17 2.74 -2.86 20.48
N ILE A 18 3.29 -3.91 19.85
CA ILE A 18 4.31 -3.76 18.80
C ILE A 18 3.67 -3.36 17.47
N TRP A 19 2.51 -3.92 17.17
CA TRP A 19 1.77 -3.66 15.94
C TRP A 19 0.57 -2.78 16.24
N GLN A 20 0.46 -1.65 15.54
CA GLN A 20 -0.65 -0.71 15.75
C GLN A 20 -1.95 -1.13 15.05
N SER A 21 -1.86 -1.95 13.99
CA SER A 21 -3.04 -2.39 13.23
C SER A 21 -2.78 -3.70 12.50
N ARG A 22 -3.82 -4.21 11.83
CA ARG A 22 -3.70 -5.33 10.89
C ARG A 22 -2.92 -4.92 9.65
N PHE A 23 -2.19 -5.87 9.08
CA PHE A 23 -1.52 -5.69 7.78
C PHE A 23 -2.54 -5.36 6.69
N LYS A 24 -2.07 -4.70 5.62
CA LYS A 24 -2.89 -4.33 4.46
C LYS A 24 -2.63 -5.32 3.33
N SER A 25 -3.69 -5.96 2.85
CA SER A 25 -3.67 -7.00 1.84
C SER A 25 -4.98 -6.97 1.08
N PHE A 26 -4.92 -6.47 -0.15
CA PHE A 26 -6.05 -6.37 -1.06
C PHE A 26 -5.61 -6.71 -2.48
N ILE A 27 -6.58 -7.10 -3.30
CA ILE A 27 -6.34 -7.56 -4.68
C ILE A 27 -6.16 -6.35 -5.58
N ILE A 28 -5.21 -6.45 -6.50
CA ILE A 28 -4.92 -5.42 -7.50
C ILE A 28 -5.32 -5.98 -8.87
N GLN A 29 -6.05 -5.19 -9.67
CA GLN A 29 -6.61 -5.65 -10.94
C GLN A 29 -5.56 -5.94 -12.02
N ASN A 30 -4.59 -5.06 -12.22
CA ASN A 30 -3.61 -5.16 -13.30
C ASN A 30 -2.29 -4.46 -12.94
N ASP A 31 -1.33 -4.54 -13.87
CA ASP A 31 0.02 -3.99 -13.73
C ASP A 31 0.04 -2.47 -13.53
N GLU A 32 -0.85 -1.73 -14.19
CA GLU A 32 -0.93 -0.27 -14.07
C GLU A 32 -1.38 0.15 -12.65
N HIS A 33 -2.35 -0.57 -12.09
CA HIS A 33 -2.75 -0.39 -10.70
C HIS A 33 -1.64 -0.81 -9.74
N LEU A 34 -0.88 -1.87 -10.05
CA LEU A 34 0.28 -2.26 -9.25
C LEU A 34 1.36 -1.16 -9.24
N ILE A 35 1.67 -0.58 -10.39
CA ILE A 35 2.59 0.57 -10.51
C ILE A 35 2.11 1.72 -9.62
N THR A 36 0.80 2.01 -9.64
CA THR A 36 0.21 3.06 -8.78
C THR A 36 0.41 2.77 -7.28
N VAL A 37 0.24 1.51 -6.85
CA VAL A 37 0.46 1.09 -5.47
C VAL A 37 1.95 1.17 -5.08
N LEU A 38 2.85 0.71 -5.96
CA LEU A 38 4.29 0.83 -5.73
C LEU A 38 4.72 2.29 -5.58
N ARG A 39 4.21 3.17 -6.45
CA ARG A 39 4.43 4.62 -6.35
C ARG A 39 3.91 5.18 -5.03
N TYR A 40 2.75 4.75 -4.57
CA TYR A 40 2.21 5.19 -3.29
C TYR A 40 3.10 4.83 -2.10
N VAL A 41 3.69 3.63 -2.11
CA VAL A 41 4.58 3.12 -1.06
C VAL A 41 5.93 3.84 -1.10
N GLU A 42 6.61 3.83 -2.25
CA GLU A 42 7.95 4.40 -2.41
C GLU A 42 7.94 5.94 -2.24
N GLY A 43 6.86 6.61 -2.67
CA GLY A 43 6.70 8.06 -2.51
C GLY A 43 6.19 8.49 -1.13
N ASN A 44 5.96 7.58 -0.19
CA ASN A 44 5.35 7.93 1.10
C ASN A 44 6.25 8.85 1.94
N ALA A 45 7.57 8.64 1.91
CA ALA A 45 8.54 9.45 2.66
C ALA A 45 8.58 10.90 2.17
N ALA A 46 8.64 11.11 0.85
CA ALA A 46 8.58 12.43 0.24
C ALA A 46 7.22 13.11 0.51
N ARG A 47 6.11 12.38 0.37
CA ARG A 47 4.76 12.87 0.67
C ARG A 47 4.58 13.26 2.14
N ALA A 48 5.22 12.54 3.06
CA ALA A 48 5.23 12.86 4.49
C ALA A 48 6.19 14.01 4.86
N LYS A 49 6.86 14.63 3.86
CA LYS A 49 7.85 15.69 4.01
C LYS A 49 9.07 15.29 4.86
N LEU A 50 9.38 13.99 4.90
CA LEU A 50 10.58 13.48 5.59
C LEU A 50 11.83 13.67 4.73
N VAL A 51 11.68 13.68 3.41
CA VAL A 51 12.73 13.91 2.40
C VAL A 51 12.17 14.77 1.27
N LEU A 52 13.07 15.41 0.51
CA LEU A 52 12.69 16.21 -0.67
C LEU A 52 12.34 15.34 -1.88
N SER A 53 13.05 14.23 -2.07
CA SER A 53 12.82 13.26 -3.15
C SER A 53 12.84 11.85 -2.59
N SER A 54 12.06 10.96 -3.21
CA SER A 54 11.94 9.55 -2.81
C SER A 54 13.28 8.81 -2.92
N LYS A 55 14.19 9.28 -3.78
CA LYS A 55 15.57 8.77 -3.94
C LYS A 55 16.46 8.98 -2.72
N ASP A 56 16.11 9.91 -1.84
CA ASP A 56 16.89 10.26 -0.66
C ASP A 56 16.46 9.44 0.57
N TRP A 57 15.37 8.67 0.47
CA TRP A 57 14.90 7.81 1.54
C TRP A 57 15.63 6.47 1.54
N LEU A 58 16.53 6.29 2.52
CA LEU A 58 17.40 5.11 2.65
C LEU A 58 16.61 3.81 2.88
N TRP A 59 15.46 3.90 3.56
CA TRP A 59 14.66 2.74 3.97
C TRP A 59 13.53 2.44 2.98
N SER A 60 13.84 2.38 1.68
CA SER A 60 12.90 1.96 0.64
C SER A 60 13.57 1.10 -0.43
N SER A 61 12.74 0.29 -1.10
CA SER A 61 13.13 -0.44 -2.32
C SER A 61 13.57 0.48 -3.46
N HIS A 62 13.18 1.75 -3.42
CA HIS A 62 13.39 2.68 -4.53
C HIS A 62 14.87 2.83 -4.90
N ARG A 63 15.77 2.93 -3.92
CA ARG A 63 17.22 3.11 -4.16
C ARG A 63 17.87 1.92 -4.84
N GLU A 64 17.47 0.70 -4.48
CA GLU A 64 17.93 -0.52 -5.15
C GLU A 64 17.36 -0.62 -6.58
N ARG A 65 16.10 -0.21 -6.80
CA ARG A 65 15.49 -0.19 -8.14
C ARG A 65 16.15 0.77 -9.12
N ILE A 66 16.65 1.91 -8.64
CA ILE A 66 17.37 2.89 -9.47
C ILE A 66 18.88 2.62 -9.53
N GLY A 67 19.34 1.47 -9.01
CA GLY A 67 20.75 1.05 -9.05
C GLY A 67 21.69 1.84 -8.15
N LYS A 68 21.16 2.63 -7.19
CA LYS A 68 21.99 3.36 -6.22
C LYS A 68 22.51 2.48 -5.09
N GLU A 69 21.90 1.32 -4.87
CA GLU A 69 22.35 0.32 -3.91
C GLU A 69 22.19 -1.08 -4.49
N SER A 70 23.09 -2.00 -4.11
CA SER A 70 23.13 -3.39 -4.56
C SER A 70 22.72 -4.36 -3.45
N GLY A 71 21.69 -3.99 -2.68
CA GLY A 71 21.27 -4.71 -1.48
C GLY A 71 20.88 -6.18 -1.70
N LYS A 72 20.48 -6.56 -2.92
CA LYS A 72 19.93 -7.89 -3.24
C LYS A 72 18.80 -8.30 -2.29
N ILE A 73 18.07 -7.33 -1.75
CA ILE A 73 16.93 -7.57 -0.87
C ILE A 73 15.65 -7.71 -1.71
N LEU A 74 15.63 -7.10 -2.90
CA LEU A 74 14.45 -7.07 -3.73
C LEU A 74 14.31 -8.31 -4.62
N ASP A 75 13.12 -8.89 -4.58
CA ASP A 75 12.68 -9.82 -5.61
C ASP A 75 12.45 -9.11 -6.95
N THR A 76 12.58 -9.87 -8.02
CA THR A 76 12.29 -9.39 -9.38
C THR A 76 10.79 -9.14 -9.50
N LEU A 77 10.41 -7.94 -9.94
CA LEU A 77 9.00 -7.63 -10.17
C LEU A 77 8.48 -8.39 -11.40
N PRO A 78 7.21 -8.83 -11.38
CA PRO A 78 6.58 -9.42 -12.56
C PRO A 78 6.30 -8.40 -13.67
N ILE A 79 6.58 -7.11 -13.43
CA ILE A 79 6.27 -5.99 -14.30
C ILE A 79 7.52 -5.15 -14.60
N LYS A 80 7.54 -4.51 -15.77
CA LYS A 80 8.55 -3.50 -16.09
C LYS A 80 8.12 -2.14 -15.56
N LEU A 81 8.98 -1.51 -14.75
CA LEU A 81 8.75 -0.17 -14.27
C LEU A 81 9.07 0.87 -15.35
N PRO A 82 8.42 2.05 -15.32
CA PRO A 82 8.79 3.19 -16.17
C PRO A 82 10.27 3.55 -16.02
N SER A 83 10.94 3.91 -17.11
CA SER A 83 12.36 4.30 -17.10
C SER A 83 12.61 5.53 -16.22
N ASN A 84 11.67 6.47 -16.16
CA ASN A 84 11.70 7.66 -15.32
C ASN A 84 11.02 7.45 -13.96
N TRP A 85 11.25 6.28 -13.32
CA TRP A 85 10.57 5.88 -12.09
C TRP A 85 10.64 6.90 -10.95
N THR A 86 11.80 7.55 -10.76
CA THR A 86 11.98 8.57 -9.71
C THR A 86 11.07 9.77 -9.93
N GLU A 87 11.07 10.35 -11.13
CA GLU A 87 10.21 11.49 -11.48
C GLU A 87 8.73 11.12 -11.38
N TYR A 88 8.40 9.91 -11.80
CA TYR A 88 7.06 9.38 -11.71
C TYR A 88 6.58 9.27 -10.26
N ILE A 89 7.42 8.79 -9.34
CA ILE A 89 7.10 8.71 -7.91
C ILE A 89 7.00 10.09 -7.26
N ASP A 90 7.98 10.96 -7.52
CA ASP A 90 8.06 12.28 -6.89
C ASP A 90 6.93 13.20 -7.36
N LYS A 91 6.38 12.99 -8.56
CA LYS A 91 5.12 13.61 -8.95
C LYS A 91 4.04 13.21 -7.95
N HIS A 92 3.33 14.18 -7.40
CA HIS A 92 2.22 13.88 -6.48
C HIS A 92 1.09 13.13 -7.20
N LEU A 93 0.54 12.11 -6.55
CA LEU A 93 -0.76 11.54 -6.92
C LEU A 93 -1.81 12.63 -6.78
N THR A 94 -2.78 12.66 -7.69
CA THR A 94 -3.93 13.55 -7.56
C THR A 94 -4.70 13.21 -6.27
N CYS A 95 -5.44 14.19 -5.74
CA CYS A 95 -6.26 13.96 -4.54
C CYS A 95 -7.24 12.79 -4.72
N VAL A 96 -7.78 12.61 -5.93
CA VAL A 96 -8.71 11.54 -6.28
C VAL A 96 -8.02 10.16 -6.28
N GLU A 97 -6.88 10.03 -6.95
CA GLU A 97 -6.10 8.78 -6.97
C GLU A 97 -5.66 8.38 -5.55
N LEU A 98 -5.17 9.37 -4.79
CA LEU A 98 -4.72 9.15 -3.41
C LEU A 98 -5.87 8.69 -2.51
N GLU A 99 -7.05 9.29 -2.66
CA GLU A 99 -8.22 8.89 -1.88
C GLU A 99 -8.69 7.48 -2.25
N ASN A 100 -8.77 7.16 -3.54
CA ASN A 100 -9.14 5.81 -4.01
C ASN A 100 -8.20 4.72 -3.46
N LEU A 101 -6.89 5.00 -3.47
CA LEU A 101 -5.91 4.08 -2.92
C LEU A 101 -6.02 3.98 -1.39
N ARG A 102 -6.21 5.10 -0.69
CA ARG A 102 -6.43 5.12 0.77
C ARG A 102 -7.68 4.36 1.18
N GLN A 103 -8.76 4.40 0.40
CA GLN A 103 -9.94 3.58 0.65
C GLN A 103 -9.58 2.09 0.62
N SER A 104 -8.82 1.66 -0.38
CA SER A 104 -8.36 0.26 -0.50
C SER A 104 -7.46 -0.14 0.68
N VAL A 105 -6.48 0.70 1.02
CA VAL A 105 -5.58 0.50 2.18
C VAL A 105 -6.34 0.46 3.51
N ASN A 106 -7.32 1.33 3.71
CA ASN A 106 -8.05 1.40 4.97
C ASN A 106 -9.09 0.31 5.11
N ARG A 107 -9.74 -0.07 4.01
CA ARG A 107 -10.89 -0.98 4.00
C ARG A 107 -10.59 -2.39 3.53
N GLN A 108 -9.35 -2.66 3.10
CA GLN A 108 -8.97 -3.92 2.45
C GLN A 108 -9.80 -4.17 1.17
N ALA A 109 -10.23 -3.10 0.50
CA ALA A 109 -11.03 -3.21 -0.71
C ALA A 109 -10.12 -3.52 -1.92
N PRO A 110 -10.60 -4.32 -2.90
CA PRO A 110 -9.87 -4.49 -4.16
C PRO A 110 -9.55 -3.14 -4.81
N PHE A 111 -8.35 -3.00 -5.36
CA PHE A 111 -7.89 -1.78 -6.01
C PHE A 111 -7.84 -1.96 -7.52
N GLY A 112 -8.58 -1.13 -8.23
CA GLY A 112 -8.76 -1.16 -9.68
C GLY A 112 -9.91 -0.27 -10.14
N ASP A 113 -10.43 -0.52 -11.34
CA ASP A 113 -11.60 0.16 -11.89
C ASP A 113 -12.86 -0.10 -11.07
N ILE A 114 -13.76 0.87 -11.00
CA ILE A 114 -14.96 0.80 -10.15
C ILE A 114 -15.85 -0.40 -10.50
N GLU A 115 -16.04 -0.69 -11.79
CA GLU A 115 -16.83 -1.84 -12.23
C GLU A 115 -16.16 -3.17 -11.86
N TRP A 116 -14.83 -3.25 -12.02
CA TRP A 116 -14.06 -4.41 -11.65
C TRP A 116 -14.06 -4.64 -10.14
N GLN A 117 -13.93 -3.58 -9.33
CA GLN A 117 -14.00 -3.67 -7.87
C GLN A 117 -15.33 -4.27 -7.43
N LYS A 118 -16.46 -3.80 -8.00
CA LYS A 118 -17.79 -4.33 -7.69
C LYS A 118 -17.87 -5.82 -8.02
N LYS A 119 -17.52 -6.20 -9.25
CA LYS A 119 -17.56 -7.59 -9.72
C LYS A 119 -16.69 -8.51 -8.84
N THR A 120 -15.44 -8.12 -8.62
CA THR A 120 -14.47 -8.89 -7.81
C THR A 120 -14.92 -8.99 -6.35
N SER A 121 -15.46 -7.89 -5.79
CA SER A 121 -15.97 -7.91 -4.41
C SER A 121 -17.16 -8.86 -4.24
N GLN A 122 -18.04 -8.96 -5.23
CA GLN A 122 -19.15 -9.90 -5.21
C GLN A 122 -18.66 -11.34 -5.33
N GLN A 123 -17.77 -11.61 -6.29
CA GLN A 123 -17.21 -12.95 -6.53
C GLN A 123 -16.46 -13.51 -5.32
N LEU A 124 -15.78 -12.66 -4.55
CA LEU A 124 -14.94 -13.07 -3.42
C LEU A 124 -15.61 -12.85 -2.05
N GLY A 125 -16.88 -12.41 -2.01
CA GLY A 125 -17.57 -12.13 -0.75
C GLY A 125 -16.94 -10.98 0.06
N LEU A 126 -16.41 -9.97 -0.63
CA LEU A 126 -15.75 -8.78 -0.07
C LEU A 126 -16.61 -7.51 -0.18
N GLU A 127 -17.90 -7.61 -0.48
CA GLU A 127 -18.79 -6.46 -0.69
C GLU A 127 -18.82 -5.47 0.51
N GLN A 128 -18.63 -5.98 1.73
CA GLN A 128 -18.49 -5.20 2.96
C GLN A 128 -17.34 -4.18 2.90
N THR A 129 -16.30 -4.46 2.11
CA THR A 129 -15.17 -3.55 1.92
C THR A 129 -15.55 -2.34 1.06
N LEU A 130 -16.61 -2.41 0.25
CA LEU A 130 -17.11 -1.29 -0.57
C LEU A 130 -18.30 -0.56 0.04
N ARG A 131 -19.10 -1.24 0.87
CA ARG A 131 -20.30 -0.64 1.50
C ARG A 131 -19.93 0.46 2.51
N SER A 132 -20.79 1.47 2.65
CA SER A 132 -20.64 2.51 3.66
C SER A 132 -20.57 1.89 5.07
N ARG A 133 -19.83 2.54 5.99
CA ARG A 133 -19.74 2.08 7.37
C ARG A 133 -21.09 2.27 8.07
N GLY A 134 -21.45 1.30 8.90
CA GLY A 134 -22.63 1.37 9.77
C GLY A 134 -23.83 0.58 9.24
N ARG A 135 -24.95 0.72 9.95
CA ARG A 135 -26.21 0.05 9.61
C ARG A 135 -26.70 0.52 8.23
N PRO A 136 -27.12 -0.39 7.34
CA PRO A 136 -27.75 -0.02 6.08
C PRO A 136 -28.93 0.94 6.32
N LYS A 137 -29.00 2.03 5.55
CA LYS A 137 -30.13 2.96 5.64
C LYS A 137 -31.42 2.20 5.32
N LYS A 138 -32.44 2.34 6.17
CA LYS A 138 -33.79 1.83 5.85
C LYS A 138 -34.23 2.50 4.55
N LYS A 139 -34.63 1.69 3.56
CA LYS A 139 -35.41 2.20 2.44
C LYS A 139 -36.79 2.54 3.00
N PHE A 140 -37.20 3.80 2.91
CA PHE A 140 -38.58 4.24 3.11
C PHE A 140 -39.31 4.10 1.78
#